data_AF-A0A166EMF8-F1
#
_entry.id   AF-A0A166EMF8-F1
#
_cell.length_a   1.000
_cell.length_b   1.000
_cell.length_c   1.000
_cell.angle_alpha   90.00
_cell.angle_beta   90.00
_cell.angle_gamma   90.00
#
_symmetry.space_group_name_H-M   'P 1'
#
loop_
_entity.id
_entity.type
_entity.pdbx_description
1 polymer ?
#
loop_
_entity_poly.entity_id
_entity_poly.type
_entity_poly.pdbx_seq_one_letter_code
_entity_poly.pdbx_strand_id
1 'polypeptide(L)'
;SHPLRRFSLLRLSKKPVSSLFLCPAGKMNGHIYRVPGLDEEEMESVAGKTFERYALPSSSAKRNGKGTAILWFRNDLRVLDNDALYRAWSSSDTLLPVYCLDPRLFQTTH
;
A
#
# COMPACT_ATOMS: atom_id res chain seq x y z
N SER A 1 27.19 -16.95 18.12
CA SER A 1 25.89 -17.63 18.17
C SER A 1 24.80 -16.59 18.32
N HIS A 2 24.32 -16.03 17.19
CA HIS A 2 23.30 -14.98 17.20
C HIS A 2 21.95 -15.61 16.80
N PRO A 3 20.90 -15.47 17.61
CA PRO A 3 19.65 -16.17 17.36
C PRO A 3 18.87 -15.48 16.25
N LEU A 4 18.55 -16.27 15.23
CA LEU A 4 17.60 -15.96 14.16
C LEU A 4 16.26 -15.57 14.76
N ARG A 5 15.88 -14.28 14.69
CA ARG A 5 14.50 -13.86 14.93
C ARG A 5 13.67 -14.18 13.69
N ARG A 6 13.14 -15.39 13.70
CA ARG A 6 12.07 -15.90 12.85
C ARG A 6 10.86 -14.95 12.98
N PHE A 7 10.60 -14.15 11.96
CA PHE A 7 9.34 -13.40 11.86
C PHE A 7 8.22 -14.41 11.60
N SER A 8 7.50 -14.76 12.66
CA SER A 8 6.25 -15.50 12.57
C SER A 8 5.21 -14.57 11.93
N LEU A 9 4.78 -14.94 10.73
CA LEU A 9 3.64 -14.34 10.06
C LEU A 9 2.40 -14.73 10.87
N LEU A 10 2.09 -13.92 11.89
CA LEU A 10 0.83 -14.03 12.62
C LEU A 10 -0.28 -13.88 11.58
N ARG A 11 -1.03 -14.96 11.36
CA ARG A 11 -2.30 -14.94 10.64
C ARG A 11 -3.15 -13.85 11.29
N LEU A 12 -3.23 -12.71 10.61
CA LEU A 12 -4.14 -11.64 10.99
C LEU A 12 -5.53 -12.20 10.82
N SER A 13 -6.17 -12.49 11.95
CA SER A 13 -7.55 -12.89 12.05
C SER A 13 -8.39 -11.94 11.19
N LYS A 14 -9.10 -12.50 10.21
CA LYS A 14 -10.19 -11.85 9.48
C LYS A 14 -11.21 -11.39 10.52
N LYS A 15 -11.10 -10.15 10.97
CA LYS A 15 -12.17 -9.43 11.67
C LYS A 15 -12.44 -8.16 10.88
N PRO A 16 -13.72 -7.88 10.56
CA PRO A 16 -14.07 -6.70 9.79
C PRO A 16 -13.79 -5.48 10.65
N VAL A 17 -12.83 -4.67 10.23
CA VAL A 17 -12.58 -3.37 10.86
C VAL A 17 -13.62 -2.41 10.25
N SER A 18 -14.74 -2.27 10.97
CA SER A 18 -15.43 -0.99 11.19
C SER A 18 -15.97 -0.29 9.92
N SER A 19 -17.26 -0.32 9.59
CA SER A 19 -18.41 0.04 10.44
C SER A 19 -18.16 1.28 11.32
N LEU A 20 -17.47 2.31 10.81
CA LEU A 20 -17.43 3.63 11.46
C LEU A 20 -17.50 4.77 10.43
N PHE A 21 -18.59 4.80 9.66
CA PHE A 21 -19.11 6.02 9.03
C PHE A 21 -20.64 5.94 8.95
N LEU A 22 -21.32 5.83 10.10
CA LEU A 22 -22.73 6.20 10.17
C LEU A 22 -22.82 7.70 10.48
N CYS A 23 -22.88 8.52 9.42
CA CYS A 23 -23.50 9.84 9.54
C CYS A 23 -25.01 9.62 9.73
N PRO A 24 -25.69 10.33 10.65
CA PRO A 24 -27.14 10.25 10.76
C PRO A 24 -27.75 10.84 9.48
N ALA A 25 -28.31 9.97 8.65
CA ALA A 25 -28.88 10.32 7.37
C ALA A 25 -30.14 11.18 7.56
N GLY A 26 -29.99 12.50 7.45
CA GLY A 26 -31.07 13.34 6.94
C GLY A 26 -31.50 12.77 5.59
N LYS A 27 -32.82 12.65 5.39
CA LYS A 27 -33.47 11.98 4.26
C LYS A 27 -33.13 12.70 2.93
N MET A 28 -31.96 12.41 2.39
CA MET A 28 -31.55 12.78 1.03
C MET A 28 -31.86 11.60 0.11
N ASN A 29 -32.79 11.80 -0.82
CA ASN A 29 -33.18 10.80 -1.81
C ASN A 29 -32.17 10.81 -2.97
N GLY A 30 -30.88 10.65 -2.65
CA GLY A 30 -29.77 10.63 -3.60
C GLY A 30 -29.24 9.21 -3.74
N HIS A 31 -29.21 8.66 -4.96
CA HIS A 31 -28.53 7.40 -5.25
C HIS A 31 -27.04 7.54 -4.88
N ILE A 32 -26.57 6.73 -3.94
CA ILE A 32 -25.15 6.64 -3.57
C ILE A 32 -24.48 5.67 -4.55
N TYR A 33 -23.56 6.18 -5.37
CA TYR A 33 -22.77 5.36 -6.30
C TYR A 33 -21.37 5.18 -5.74
N ARG A 34 -20.93 3.94 -5.57
CA ARG A 34 -19.53 3.62 -5.26
C ARG A 34 -18.69 3.79 -6.51
N VAL A 35 -17.48 4.35 -6.36
CA VAL A 35 -16.49 4.44 -7.43
C VAL A 35 -15.18 3.83 -6.93
N PRO A 36 -14.63 2.80 -7.61
CA PRO A 36 -15.24 2.06 -8.72
C PRO A 36 -16.54 1.36 -8.29
N GLY A 37 -17.48 1.16 -9.24
CA GLY A 37 -18.74 0.45 -8.99
C GLY A 37 -18.59 -1.07 -8.94
N LEU A 38 -17.41 -1.56 -8.55
CA LEU A 38 -17.05 -2.97 -8.49
C LEU A 38 -17.18 -3.50 -7.07
N ASP A 39 -17.47 -4.78 -6.96
CA ASP A 39 -17.42 -5.49 -5.69
C ASP A 39 -15.98 -5.77 -5.25
N GLU A 40 -15.78 -6.12 -3.98
CA GLU A 40 -14.44 -6.30 -3.39
C GLU A 40 -13.65 -7.42 -4.09
N GLU A 41 -14.31 -8.55 -4.42
CA GLU A 41 -13.70 -9.68 -5.12
C GLU A 41 -13.28 -9.31 -6.55
N GLU A 42 -14.10 -8.52 -7.24
CA GLU A 42 -13.79 -8.03 -8.59
C GLU A 42 -12.60 -7.08 -8.55
N MET A 43 -12.56 -6.17 -7.58
CA MET A 43 -11.45 -5.23 -7.40
C MET A 43 -10.14 -5.97 -7.09
N GLU A 44 -10.17 -6.99 -6.23
CA GLU A 44 -9.01 -7.82 -5.93
C GLU A 44 -8.53 -8.61 -7.17
N SER A 45 -9.46 -9.21 -7.93
CA SER A 45 -9.14 -9.91 -9.19
C SER A 45 -8.48 -8.98 -10.21
N VAL A 46 -9.04 -7.77 -10.39
CA VAL A 46 -8.51 -6.77 -11.31
C VAL A 46 -7.14 -6.28 -10.86
N ALA A 47 -6.96 -6.01 -9.56
CA ALA A 47 -5.67 -5.60 -9.01
C ALA A 47 -4.60 -6.68 -9.22
N GLY A 48 -4.90 -7.95 -8.88
CA GLY A 48 -3.99 -9.08 -9.05
C GLY A 48 -3.53 -9.26 -10.50
N LYS A 49 -4.47 -9.31 -11.45
CA LYS A 49 -4.17 -9.39 -12.89
C LYS A 49 -3.33 -8.21 -13.38
N THR A 50 -3.55 -7.03 -12.80
CA THR A 50 -2.80 -5.82 -13.18
C THR A 50 -1.36 -5.89 -12.66
N PHE A 51 -1.14 -6.36 -11.43
CA PHE A 51 0.20 -6.61 -10.91
C PHE A 51 0.95 -7.66 -11.73
N GLU A 52 0.30 -8.76 -12.10
CA GLU A 52 0.90 -9.80 -12.94
C GLU A 52 1.30 -9.26 -14.32
N ARG A 53 0.41 -8.46 -14.94
CA ARG A 53 0.65 -7.87 -16.26
C ARG A 53 1.88 -6.96 -16.29
N TYR A 54 2.09 -6.18 -15.24
CA TYR A 54 3.16 -5.19 -15.17
C TYR A 54 4.34 -5.62 -14.28
N ALA A 55 4.38 -6.88 -13.85
CA ALA A 55 5.47 -7.39 -13.05
C ALA A 55 6.80 -7.37 -13.83
N LEU A 56 7.88 -6.97 -13.17
CA LEU A 56 9.22 -7.11 -13.73
C LEU A 56 9.55 -8.60 -13.86
N PRO A 57 10.05 -9.05 -15.04
CA PRO A 57 10.45 -10.44 -15.21
C PRO A 57 11.62 -10.74 -14.26
N SER A 58 11.57 -11.91 -13.61
CA SER A 58 12.56 -12.31 -12.59
C SER A 58 14.01 -12.27 -13.08
N SER A 59 14.26 -12.38 -14.39
CA SER A 59 15.60 -12.25 -15.00
C SER A 59 16.20 -10.85 -14.86
N SER A 60 15.37 -9.82 -14.74
CA SER A 60 15.80 -8.42 -14.57
C SER A 60 15.94 -8.01 -13.10
N ALA A 61 15.59 -8.90 -12.17
CA ALA A 61 15.47 -8.61 -10.75
C ALA A 61 16.82 -8.68 -9.99
N LYS A 62 17.88 -8.06 -10.51
CA LYS A 62 19.19 -8.00 -9.85
C LYS A 62 19.28 -6.80 -8.89
N ARG A 63 19.53 -7.09 -7.61
CA ARG A 63 19.88 -6.08 -6.59
C ARG A 63 21.40 -5.98 -6.49
N ASN A 64 21.97 -4.80 -6.74
CA ASN A 64 23.41 -4.56 -6.61
C ASN A 64 23.74 -3.70 -5.38
N GLY A 65 22.72 -3.27 -4.66
CA GLY A 65 22.81 -2.41 -3.50
C GLY A 65 23.35 -3.04 -2.23
N LYS A 66 23.80 -2.21 -1.29
CA LYS A 66 24.18 -2.61 0.07
C LYS A 66 23.47 -1.72 1.09
N GLY A 67 23.15 -2.29 2.26
CA GLY A 67 22.52 -1.57 3.36
C GLY A 67 20.99 -1.45 3.26
N THR A 68 20.42 -0.66 4.17
CA THR A 68 18.98 -0.45 4.29
C THR A 68 18.59 0.90 3.70
N ALA A 69 17.71 0.91 2.71
CA ALA A 69 17.10 2.13 2.19
C ALA A 69 15.74 2.37 2.83
N ILE A 70 15.44 3.64 3.12
CA ILE A 70 14.12 4.07 3.59
C ILE A 70 13.33 4.56 2.37
N LEU A 71 12.15 3.97 2.14
CA LEU A 71 11.22 4.42 1.12
C LEU A 71 10.16 5.29 1.79
N TRP A 72 10.28 6.60 1.68
CA TRP A 72 9.35 7.55 2.27
C TRP A 72 8.21 7.86 1.31
N PHE A 73 7.05 7.27 1.56
CA PHE A 73 5.83 7.57 0.85
C PHE A 73 5.27 8.94 1.28
N ARG A 74 4.78 9.67 0.28
CA ARG A 74 3.99 10.90 0.46
C ARG A 74 2.67 10.72 -0.29
N ASN A 75 2.47 11.43 -1.39
CA ASN A 75 1.27 11.31 -2.21
C ASN A 75 1.38 10.20 -3.29
N ASP A 76 2.46 9.42 -3.27
CA ASP A 76 2.79 8.36 -4.23
C ASP A 76 2.49 6.97 -3.66
N LEU A 77 1.29 6.79 -3.10
CA LEU A 77 0.80 5.56 -2.46
C LEU A 77 0.50 4.43 -3.46
N ARG A 78 1.49 4.07 -4.27
CA ARG A 78 1.41 3.04 -5.30
C ARG A 78 2.70 2.23 -5.38
N VAL A 79 2.55 0.97 -5.78
CA VAL A 79 3.68 0.08 -6.08
C VAL A 79 4.00 0.10 -7.57
N LEU A 80 2.97 0.05 -8.42
CA LEU A 80 3.13 0.11 -9.86
C LEU A 80 3.69 1.46 -10.29
N ASP A 81 4.61 1.44 -11.25
CA ASP A 81 5.22 2.61 -11.87
C ASP A 81 5.69 3.66 -10.84
N ASN A 82 6.45 3.17 -9.85
CA ASN A 82 7.06 3.99 -8.82
C ASN A 82 8.60 3.91 -8.94
N ASP A 83 9.18 4.92 -9.59
CA ASP A 83 10.63 5.05 -9.77
C ASP A 83 11.40 5.14 -8.46
N ALA A 84 10.84 5.81 -7.45
CA ALA A 84 11.49 5.94 -6.15
C ALA A 84 11.62 4.57 -5.47
N LEU A 85 10.56 3.76 -5.55
CA LEU A 85 10.57 2.37 -5.11
C LEU A 85 11.58 1.55 -5.89
N TYR A 86 11.57 1.62 -7.23
CA TYR A 86 12.48 0.83 -8.06
C TYR A 86 13.96 1.18 -7.79
N ARG A 87 14.28 2.47 -7.72
CA ARG A 87 15.64 2.93 -7.43
C ARG A 87 16.10 2.43 -6.06
N ALA A 88 15.29 2.65 -5.02
CA ALA A 88 15.61 2.19 -3.67
C ALA A 88 15.76 0.66 -3.61
N TRP A 89 14.90 -0.07 -4.31
CA TRP A 89 14.97 -1.53 -4.43
C TRP A 89 16.25 -2.00 -5.13
N SER A 90 16.66 -1.35 -6.22
CA SER A 90 17.86 -1.72 -6.97
C SER A 90 19.17 -1.38 -6.24
N SER A 91 19.15 -0.32 -5.41
CA SER A 91 20.33 0.27 -4.76
C SER A 91 20.52 -0.14 -3.31
N SER A 92 19.62 -0.93 -2.71
CA SER A 92 19.77 -1.44 -1.34
C SER A 92 19.71 -2.97 -1.25
N ASP A 93 20.03 -3.52 -0.10
CA ASP A 93 19.76 -4.94 0.22
C ASP A 93 18.41 -5.10 0.93
N THR A 94 18.10 -4.15 1.84
CA THR A 94 16.84 -4.12 2.57
C THR A 94 16.09 -2.80 2.31
N LEU A 95 14.76 -2.86 2.31
CA LEU A 95 13.88 -1.69 2.21
C LEU A 95 13.04 -1.52 3.47
N LEU A 96 12.91 -0.29 3.94
CA LEU A 96 12.01 0.12 5.01
C LEU A 96 11.00 1.15 4.47
N PRO A 97 9.80 0.74 4.06
CA PRO A 97 8.76 1.66 3.64
C PRO A 97 8.16 2.41 4.84
N VAL A 98 8.04 3.72 4.74
CA VAL A 98 7.55 4.62 5.78
C VAL A 98 6.53 5.59 5.18
N TYR A 99 5.41 5.78 5.87
CA TYR A 99 4.47 6.86 5.61
C TYR A 99 4.22 7.61 6.91
N CYS A 100 4.49 8.91 6.91
CA CYS A 100 4.30 9.76 8.08
C CYS A 100 2.98 10.52 7.97
N LEU A 101 2.05 10.25 8.89
CA LEU A 101 0.84 11.07 9.04
C LEU A 101 1.21 12.39 9.72
N ASP A 102 1.47 13.40 8.90
CA ASP A 102 1.85 14.73 9.37
C ASP A 102 0.63 15.47 9.96
N PRO A 103 0.65 15.90 11.23
CA PRO A 103 -0.45 16.66 11.84
C PRO A 103 -0.81 17.94 11.07
N ARG A 104 0.15 18.53 10.35
CA ARG A 104 -0.06 19.73 9.53
C ARG A 104 -1.01 19.50 8.36
N LEU A 105 -1.15 18.25 7.90
CA LEU A 105 -2.07 17.89 6.83
C LEU A 105 -3.54 18.17 7.20
N PHE A 106 -3.83 18.21 8.50
CA PHE A 106 -5.17 18.44 9.04
C PHE A 106 -5.39 19.88 9.54
N GLN A 107 -4.42 20.78 9.34
CA GLN A 107 -4.54 22.18 9.73
C GLN A 107 -5.14 23.01 8.59
N THR A 108 -5.87 24.05 8.96
CA THR A 108 -6.44 24.99 7.99
C THR A 108 -5.30 25.76 7.31
N THR A 109 -5.29 25.74 5.98
CA THR A 109 -4.39 26.62 5.21
C THR A 109 -4.99 28.03 5.30
N HIS A 110 -4.28 28.96 5.95
CA HIS A 110 -4.67 30.37 6.05
C HIS A 110 -4.27 31.14 4.77
#